data_AF-A0A8D2NCY1-F1
#
_entry.id   AF-A0A8D2NCY1-F1
#
_cell.length_a   1.000
_cell.length_b   1.000
_cell.length_c   1.000
_cell.angle_alpha   90.00
_cell.angle_beta   90.00
_cell.angle_gamma   90.00
#
_symmetry.space_group_name_H-M   'P 1'
#
loop_
_entity.id
_entity.type
_entity.pdbx_description
1 polymer ?
#
loop_
_entity_poly.entity_id
_entity_poly.type
_entity_poly.pdbx_seq_one_letter_code
_entity_poly.pdbx_strand_id
1 'polypeptide(L)'
;MKYQQERGGHYCSKTIQKPNCDYAVGLMKALELAMVQWKTMLRYFEELYALSVENADPHSASTIKKQFIGPKIQKIKLMGDLLTNARSHTPCICTSKAVPKQSNHTTWDSSE
;
A
#
# COMPACT_ATOMS: atom_id res chain seq x y z
N MET A 1 20.76 8.35 10.31
CA MET A 1 21.92 9.06 9.74
C MET A 1 23.25 8.36 9.96
N LYS A 2 23.39 7.53 11.01
CA LYS A 2 24.62 6.78 11.33
C LYS A 2 25.25 6.03 10.14
N TYR A 3 24.44 5.35 9.32
CA TYR A 3 24.93 4.61 8.16
C TYR A 3 25.68 5.48 7.13
N GLN A 4 25.21 6.70 6.86
CA GLN A 4 25.91 7.62 5.96
C GLN A 4 27.24 8.07 6.56
N GLN A 5 27.30 8.31 7.88
CA GLN A 5 28.55 8.68 8.56
C GLN A 5 29.56 7.52 8.56
N GLU A 6 29.10 6.28 8.77
CA GLU A 6 29.95 5.07 8.72
C GLU A 6 30.59 4.85 7.34
N ARG A 7 29.91 5.28 6.26
CA ARG A 7 30.41 5.20 4.88
C ARG A 7 31.17 6.46 4.43
N GLY A 8 31.34 7.46 5.31
CA GLY A 8 31.98 8.73 4.98
C GLY A 8 31.14 9.65 4.10
N GLY A 9 29.84 9.37 3.94
CA GLY A 9 28.91 10.18 3.17
C GLY A 9 28.41 11.41 3.93
N HIS A 10 28.12 12.48 3.19
CA HIS A 10 27.55 13.70 3.75
C HIS A 10 26.02 13.72 3.61
N TYR A 11 25.32 14.08 4.69
CA TYR A 11 23.87 14.26 4.63
C TYR A 11 23.53 15.65 4.09
N CYS A 12 22.93 15.70 2.91
CA CYS A 12 22.35 16.92 2.38
C CYS A 12 20.87 17.03 2.81
N SER A 13 20.56 17.98 3.69
CA SER A 13 19.19 18.21 4.13
C SER A 13 18.37 18.85 3.00
N LYS A 14 17.25 18.21 2.63
CA LYS A 14 16.25 18.79 1.73
C LYS A 14 15.02 19.18 2.55
N THR A 15 14.32 20.24 2.14
CA THR A 15 13.09 20.69 2.79
C THR A 15 12.02 19.60 2.72
N ILE A 16 11.61 19.09 3.88
CA ILE A 16 10.51 18.13 4.00
C ILE A 16 9.22 18.88 3.70
N GLN A 17 8.54 18.49 2.62
CA GLN A 17 7.27 19.08 2.23
C GLN A 17 6.17 18.68 3.21
N LYS A 18 5.27 19.61 3.51
CA LYS A 18 4.07 19.32 4.30
C LYS A 18 3.23 18.28 3.53
N PRO A 19 2.77 17.20 4.18
CA PRO A 19 1.88 16.25 3.54
C PRO A 19 0.55 16.92 3.18
N ASN A 20 0.04 16.65 1.98
CA ASN A 20 -1.28 17.10 1.49
C ASN A 20 -2.43 16.33 2.16
N CYS A 21 -2.38 16.16 3.49
CA CYS A 21 -3.46 15.54 4.26
C CYS A 21 -4.44 16.62 4.71
N ASP A 22 -5.20 17.17 3.76
CA ASP A 22 -6.46 17.84 4.10
C ASP A 22 -7.43 16.75 4.58
N TYR A 23 -7.52 16.62 5.90
CA TYR A 23 -8.51 15.84 6.65
C TYR A 23 -8.61 14.35 6.25
N ALA A 24 -7.76 13.51 6.85
CA ALA A 24 -8.08 12.09 6.97
C ALA A 24 -9.29 11.91 7.91
N VAL A 25 -10.50 12.20 7.41
CA VAL A 25 -11.76 12.03 8.14
C VAL A 25 -12.05 10.53 8.21
N GLY A 26 -11.52 9.88 9.25
CA GLY A 26 -11.78 8.49 9.59
C GLY A 26 -10.52 7.62 9.65
N LEU A 27 -10.48 6.75 10.65
CA LEU A 27 -9.38 5.80 10.91
C LEU A 27 -9.06 4.95 9.67
N MET A 28 -10.09 4.44 8.97
CA MET A 28 -9.90 3.61 7.78
C MET A 28 -9.18 4.35 6.65
N LYS A 29 -9.60 5.59 6.34
CA LYS A 29 -8.95 6.41 5.31
C LYS A 29 -7.51 6.76 5.69
N ALA A 30 -7.25 7.05 6.97
CA ALA A 30 -5.90 7.30 7.46
C ALA A 30 -4.98 6.08 7.29
N LEU A 31 -5.47 4.87 7.61
CA LEU A 31 -4.72 3.63 7.42
C LEU A 31 -4.47 3.32 5.94
N GLU A 32 -5.46 3.55 5.07
CA GLU A 32 -5.30 3.37 3.62
C GLU A 32 -4.23 4.31 3.04
N LEU A 33 -4.24 5.60 3.43
CA LEU A 33 -3.21 6.56 3.04
C LEU A 33 -1.83 6.16 3.56
N ALA A 34 -1.73 5.73 4.83
CA ALA A 34 -0.48 5.23 5.40
C ALA A 34 0.04 4.00 4.65
N MET A 35 -0.85 3.10 4.22
CA MET A 35 -0.49 1.91 3.44
C MET A 35 0.09 2.29 2.07
N VAL A 36 -0.53 3.25 1.37
CA VAL A 36 0.00 3.76 0.08
C VAL A 36 1.37 4.40 0.28
N GLN A 37 1.54 5.19 1.34
CA GLN A 37 2.83 5.80 1.65
C GLN A 37 3.91 4.74 1.93
N TRP A 38 3.59 3.69 2.69
CA TRP A 38 4.54 2.63 3.00
C TRP A 38 4.91 1.78 1.78
N LYS A 39 3.96 1.50 0.89
CA LYS A 39 4.24 0.84 -0.40
C LYS A 39 5.16 1.70 -1.27
N THR A 40 4.92 3.00 -1.34
CA THR A 40 5.77 3.95 -2.09
C THR A 40 7.18 4.01 -1.49
N MET A 41 7.30 4.07 -0.16
CA MET A 41 8.60 3.98 0.52
C MET A 41 9.33 2.66 0.22
N LEU A 42 8.62 1.53 0.17
CA LEU A 42 9.22 0.24 -0.14
C LEU A 42 9.79 0.22 -1.57
N ARG A 43 9.06 0.77 -2.55
CA ARG A 43 9.55 0.91 -3.93
C ARG A 43 10.85 1.70 -4.00
N TYR A 44 10.96 2.81 -3.27
CA TYR A 44 12.22 3.57 -3.21
C TYR A 44 13.37 2.76 -2.60
N PHE A 45 13.10 1.90 -1.61
CA PHE A 45 14.13 1.01 -1.05
C PHE A 45 14.54 -0.10 -2.03
N GLU A 46 13.61 -0.61 -2.83
CA GLU A 46 13.90 -1.58 -3.89
C GLU A 46 14.75 -0.98 -5.01
N GLU A 47 14.42 0.24 -5.44
CA GLU A 47 15.24 1.01 -6.39
C GLU A 47 16.65 1.28 -5.84
N LEU A 48 16.76 1.67 -4.56
CA LEU A 48 18.06 1.87 -3.90
C LEU A 48 18.86 0.57 -3.78
N TYR A 49 18.18 -0.55 -3.53
CA TYR A 49 18.80 -1.87 -3.50
C TYR A 49 19.33 -2.25 -4.89
N ALA A 50 18.53 -2.04 -5.95
CA ALA A 50 18.94 -2.29 -7.32
C ALA A 50 20.17 -1.46 -7.71
N LEU A 51 20.18 -0.17 -7.36
CA LEU A 51 21.35 0.71 -7.55
C LEU A 51 22.57 0.21 -6.79
N SER A 52 22.41 -0.29 -5.57
CA SER A 52 23.53 -0.83 -4.79
C SER A 52 24.12 -2.08 -5.44
N VAL A 53 23.28 -2.92 -6.04
CA VAL A 53 23.71 -4.12 -6.77
C VAL A 53 24.42 -3.74 -8.08
N GLU A 54 23.89 -2.77 -8.83
CA GLU A 54 24.50 -2.26 -10.07
C GLU A 54 25.88 -1.65 -9.83
N ASN A 55 26.04 -0.92 -8.72
CA ASN A 55 27.33 -0.33 -8.31
C ASN A 55 28.25 -1.32 -7.58
N ALA A 56 27.91 -2.61 -7.56
CA ALA A 56 28.69 -3.67 -6.90
C ALA A 56 29.01 -3.38 -5.41
N ASP A 57 28.07 -2.79 -4.67
CA ASP A 57 28.19 -2.52 -3.22
C ASP A 57 27.37 -3.54 -2.39
N PRO A 58 27.96 -4.69 -2.03
CA PRO A 58 27.27 -5.73 -1.26
C PRO A 58 26.95 -5.30 0.17
N HIS A 59 27.71 -4.34 0.74
CA HIS A 59 27.52 -3.88 2.10
C HIS A 59 26.26 -3.00 2.22
N SER A 60 26.06 -2.09 1.26
CA SER A 60 24.84 -1.29 1.14
C SER A 60 23.63 -2.17 0.86
N ALA A 61 23.73 -3.07 -0.12
CA ALA A 61 22.63 -3.96 -0.50
C ALA A 61 22.14 -4.82 0.69
N SER A 62 23.08 -5.40 1.45
CA SER A 62 22.77 -6.20 2.65
C SER A 62 22.09 -5.38 3.75
N THR A 63 22.60 -4.17 4.00
CA THR A 63 22.03 -3.26 5.01
C THR A 63 20.61 -2.84 4.64
N ILE A 64 20.38 -2.44 3.39
CA ILE A 64 19.06 -2.04 2.88
C ILE A 64 18.05 -3.19 3.04
N LYS A 65 18.45 -4.40 2.64
CA LYS A 65 17.58 -5.58 2.72
C LYS A 65 17.22 -5.96 4.16
N LYS A 66 18.21 -6.02 5.05
CA LYS A 66 18.02 -6.47 6.44
C LYS A 66 17.31 -5.44 7.32
N GLN A 67 17.72 -4.18 7.24
CA GLN A 67 17.25 -3.14 8.18
C GLN A 67 15.98 -2.43 7.70
N PHE A 68 15.77 -2.32 6.38
CA PHE A 68 14.67 -1.52 5.85
C PHE A 68 13.60 -2.37 5.18
N ILE A 69 13.96 -3.17 4.17
CA ILE A 69 12.98 -3.92 3.36
C ILE A 69 12.25 -4.97 4.21
N GLY A 70 12.98 -5.86 4.90
CA GLY A 70 12.39 -6.95 5.68
C GLY A 70 11.37 -6.47 6.74
N PRO A 71 11.75 -5.56 7.65
CA PRO A 71 10.85 -5.04 8.67
C PRO A 71 9.66 -4.26 8.09
N LYS A 72 9.83 -3.59 6.95
CA LYS A 72 8.73 -2.85 6.30
C LYS A 72 7.70 -3.78 5.67
N ILE A 73 8.12 -4.86 5.02
CA ILE A 73 7.19 -5.86 4.45
C ILE A 73 6.33 -6.47 5.57
N GLN A 74 6.92 -6.83 6.71
CA GLN A 74 6.18 -7.35 7.86
C GLN A 74 5.12 -6.36 8.37
N LYS A 75 5.48 -5.07 8.48
CA LYS A 75 4.54 -4.02 8.90
C LYS A 75 3.41 -3.79 7.89
N ILE A 76 3.71 -3.85 6.59
CA ILE A 76 2.70 -3.73 5.53
C ILE A 76 1.73 -4.91 5.59
N LYS A 77 2.23 -6.12 5.82
CA LYS A 77 1.40 -7.32 5.98
C LYS A 77 0.45 -7.17 7.17
N LEU A 78 0.99 -6.85 8.34
CA LEU A 78 0.18 -6.63 9.56
C LEU A 78 -0.91 -5.55 9.34
N MET A 79 -0.57 -4.45 8.67
CA MET A 79 -1.55 -3.40 8.35
C MET A 79 -2.64 -3.88 7.39
N GLY A 80 -2.29 -4.70 6.40
CA GLY A 80 -3.24 -5.33 5.49
C GLY A 80 -4.21 -6.27 6.20
N ASP A 81 -3.69 -7.05 7.16
CA ASP A 81 -4.49 -7.95 8.00
C ASP A 81 -5.48 -7.14 8.87
N LEU A 82 -5.03 -6.05 9.49
CA LEU A 82 -5.87 -5.14 10.28
C LEU A 82 -6.98 -4.49 9.43
N LEU A 83 -6.65 -4.02 8.23
CA LEU A 83 -7.63 -3.43 7.30
C LEU A 83 -8.67 -4.46 6.84
N THR A 84 -8.24 -5.69 6.57
CA THR A 84 -9.14 -6.78 6.16
C THR A 84 -10.08 -7.15 7.30
N ASN A 85 -9.57 -7.28 8.52
CA ASN A 85 -10.39 -7.56 9.70
C ASN A 85 -11.39 -6.42 9.97
N ALA A 86 -10.97 -5.16 9.85
CA ALA A 86 -11.85 -4.01 10.02
C ALA A 86 -13.00 -4.01 8.99
N ARG A 87 -12.72 -4.36 7.73
CA ARG A 87 -13.72 -4.47 6.66
C ARG A 87 -14.66 -5.66 6.85
N SER A 88 -14.15 -6.80 7.32
CA SER A 88 -14.95 -8.01 7.55
C SER A 88 -15.87 -7.92 8.77
N HIS A 89 -15.47 -7.18 9.80
CA HIS A 89 -16.31 -6.90 10.98
C HIS A 89 -17.24 -5.70 10.79
N THR A 90 -17.16 -4.98 9.66
CA THR A 90 -18.21 -4.03 9.31
C THR A 90 -19.41 -4.85 8.83
N PRO A 91 -20.61 -4.71 9.42
CA PRO A 91 -21.77 -5.47 8.96
C PRO A 91 -21.95 -5.25 7.46
N CYS A 92 -22.04 -6.33 6.71
CA CYS A 92 -22.54 -6.30 5.35
C CYS A 92 -23.92 -5.64 5.40
N ILE A 93 -23.99 -4.33 5.11
CA ILE A 93 -25.22 -3.77 4.56
C ILE A 93 -25.25 -4.38 3.18
N CYS A 94 -25.99 -5.48 3.05
CA CYS A 94 -26.37 -6.05 1.78
C CYS A 94 -27.06 -4.92 1.02
N THR A 95 -26.32 -4.13 0.24
CA THR A 95 -26.93 -3.24 -0.73
C THR A 95 -27.56 -4.18 -1.71
N SER A 96 -28.87 -4.35 -1.55
CA SER A 96 -29.81 -4.85 -2.54
C SER A 96 -29.71 -3.95 -3.78
N LYS A 97 -28.61 -4.08 -4.53
CA LYS A 97 -28.66 -3.83 -5.96
C LYS A 97 -29.42 -5.01 -6.54
N ALA A 98 -30.74 -4.90 -6.47
CA ALA A 98 -31.63 -5.63 -7.34
C ALA A 98 -31.13 -5.39 -8.76
N VAL A 99 -30.55 -6.42 -9.38
CA VAL A 99 -30.36 -6.45 -10.82
C VAL A 99 -31.77 -6.37 -11.41
N PRO A 100 -32.13 -5.34 -12.20
CA PRO A 100 -33.41 -5.36 -12.88
C PRO A 100 -33.43 -6.57 -13.81
N LYS A 101 -34.38 -7.49 -13.58
CA LYS A 101 -34.69 -8.59 -14.49
C LYS A 101 -34.91 -8.00 -15.89
N GLN A 102 -34.02 -8.27 -16.82
CA GLN A 102 -34.34 -8.15 -18.24
C GLN A 102 -35.34 -9.26 -18.55
N SER A 103 -36.61 -8.85 -18.58
CA SER A 103 -37.70 -9.58 -19.22
C SER A 103 -37.40 -9.71 -20.70
N ASN A 104 -37.16 -10.93 -21.18
CA ASN A 104 -37.27 -11.25 -22.60
C ASN A 104 -38.07 -12.55 -22.75
N HIS A 105 -39.33 -12.34 -23.13
CA HIS A 105 -40.21 -13.17 -23.97
C HIS A 105 -40.02 -14.70 -24.01
N THR A 106 -41.07 -15.41 -23.60
CA THR A 106 -41.83 -16.31 -24.50
C THR A 106 -43.19 -16.62 -23.87
N THR A 107 -44.20 -15.84 -24.25
CA THR A 107 -45.61 -16.25 -24.14
C THR A 107 -45.96 -17.03 -25.40
N TRP A 108 -46.33 -18.28 -25.20
CA TRP A 108 -47.10 -19.07 -26.14
C TRP A 108 -48.49 -18.45 -26.25
N ASP A 109 -48.95 -18.18 -27.47
CA ASP A 109 -50.37 -18.08 -27.75
C ASP A 109 -50.68 -18.88 -29.03
N SER A 110 -51.64 -19.79 -28.90
CA SER A 110 -52.27 -20.55 -29.97
C SER A 110 -53.69 -20.04 -30.08
N SER A 111 -54.11 -19.58 -31.26
CA SER A 111 -55.43 -19.80 -31.88
C SER A 111 -55.66 -18.79 -33.01
N GLU A 112 -55.63 -19.24 -34.26
CA GLU A 112 -56.81 -19.36 -35.15
C GLU A 112 -56.44 -20.21 -36.38
#